data_AF-A0A7X6GIT3-F1
#
_entry.id   AF-A0A7X6GIT3-F1
#
_cell.length_a   1.000
_cell.length_b   1.000
_cell.length_c   1.000
_cell.angle_alpha   90.00
_cell.angle_beta   90.00
_cell.angle_gamma   90.00
#
_symmetry.space_group_name_H-M   'P 1'
#
loop_
_entity.id
_entity.type
_entity.pdbx_description
1 polymer ?
#
loop_
_entity_poly.entity_id
_entity_poly.type
_entity_poly.pdbx_seq_one_letter_code
_entity_poly.pdbx_strand_id
1 'polypeptide(L)'
;MERVAITSFSSLPYIGKNFLLLGMLCVAILGCSEEVPQTIQWHNAYDIERELHLLGQQDDPREIYKKLQGIKQQASLQLSQMRESGHHDPLFREWLESLRISLSLAPLYGDTIETCNVWQHAMEEAWGVETVQFNERAKLVWRVMVATCNARVRSV
;
A
#
# COMPACT_ATOMS: atom_id res chain seq x y z
N MET A 1 -43.27 -46.55 3.05
CA MET A 1 -43.98 -46.21 4.30
C MET A 1 -43.11 -46.64 5.46
N GLU A 2 -42.94 -45.73 6.43
CA GLU A 2 -42.50 -45.90 7.84
C GLU A 2 -41.14 -46.56 8.12
N ARG A 3 -40.08 -45.83 8.54
CA ARG A 3 -39.76 -45.18 9.85
C ARG A 3 -39.65 -46.18 11.02
N VAL A 4 -38.45 -46.44 11.54
CA VAL A 4 -37.80 -45.83 12.74
C VAL A 4 -37.49 -46.95 13.76
N ALA A 5 -36.21 -47.30 13.94
CA ALA A 5 -35.36 -47.13 15.16
C ALA A 5 -35.62 -48.18 16.27
N ILE A 6 -34.75 -48.55 17.23
CA ILE A 6 -33.65 -47.90 17.97
C ILE A 6 -32.76 -49.04 18.57
N THR A 7 -31.58 -48.67 19.09
CA THR A 7 -30.81 -49.26 20.22
C THR A 7 -29.68 -50.24 19.86
N SER A 8 -28.49 -50.24 20.48
CA SER A 8 -27.89 -49.41 21.54
C SER A 8 -26.39 -49.78 21.65
N PHE A 9 -25.56 -48.81 22.05
CA PHE A 9 -24.29 -48.84 22.81
C PHE A 9 -23.47 -50.14 22.86
N SER A 10 -22.13 -50.15 22.72
CA SER A 10 -21.18 -49.38 23.52
C SER A 10 -19.74 -49.67 23.07
N SER A 11 -18.88 -48.65 22.96
CA SER A 11 -17.52 -48.63 23.55
C SER A 11 -16.76 -47.39 23.08
N LEU A 12 -16.76 -46.35 23.91
CA LEU A 12 -15.82 -45.23 23.85
C LEU A 12 -14.59 -45.59 24.69
N PRO A 13 -13.37 -45.47 24.16
CA PRO A 13 -12.22 -45.12 24.98
C PRO A 13 -11.77 -43.70 24.61
N TYR A 14 -12.01 -42.76 25.52
CA TYR A 14 -10.98 -41.94 26.13
C TYR A 14 -9.77 -41.48 25.27
N ILE A 15 -9.99 -40.95 24.07
CA ILE A 15 -8.95 -40.26 23.26
C ILE A 15 -9.53 -38.90 22.82
N GLY A 16 -10.13 -38.15 23.76
CA GLY A 16 -11.00 -37.02 23.41
C GLY A 16 -10.53 -35.64 23.84
N LYS A 17 -9.46 -35.52 24.64
CA LYS A 17 -9.20 -34.25 25.36
C LYS A 17 -7.88 -33.55 25.06
N ASN A 18 -6.82 -34.27 24.71
CA ASN A 18 -5.51 -33.65 24.47
C ASN A 18 -5.22 -33.32 23.00
N PHE A 19 -5.86 -33.98 22.03
CA PHE A 19 -5.65 -33.68 20.61
C PHE A 19 -6.39 -32.42 20.12
N LEU A 20 -7.54 -32.12 20.74
CA LEU A 20 -8.34 -30.94 20.42
C LEU A 20 -7.71 -29.63 20.89
N LEU A 21 -6.93 -29.69 21.99
CA LEU A 21 -6.19 -28.53 22.50
C LEU A 21 -4.94 -28.21 21.67
N LEU A 22 -4.30 -29.21 21.06
CA LEU A 22 -3.13 -28.98 20.19
C LEU A 22 -3.52 -28.39 18.84
N GLY A 23 -4.67 -28.79 18.27
CA GLY A 23 -5.18 -28.24 17.00
C GLY A 23 -5.60 -26.77 17.09
N MET A 24 -6.14 -26.34 18.24
CA MET A 24 -6.53 -24.95 18.47
C MET A 24 -5.35 -24.00 18.69
N LEU A 25 -4.20 -24.51 19.15
CA LEU A 25 -3.00 -23.68 19.37
C LEU A 25 -2.27 -23.33 18.06
N CYS A 26 -2.36 -24.17 17.02
CA CYS A 26 -1.69 -23.93 15.74
C CYS A 26 -2.41 -22.91 14.83
N VAL A 27 -3.71 -22.68 15.02
CA VAL A 27 -4.46 -21.70 14.20
C VAL A 27 -4.22 -20.26 14.71
N ALA A 28 -3.79 -20.09 15.96
CA ALA A 28 -3.52 -18.77 16.53
C ALA A 28 -2.20 -18.13 16.07
N ILE A 29 -1.28 -18.89 15.46
CA ILE A 29 0.06 -18.41 15.06
C ILE A 29 0.19 -18.15 13.55
N LEU A 30 -0.83 -18.48 12.75
CA LEU A 30 -0.86 -18.19 11.31
C LEU A 30 -1.59 -16.88 10.98
N GLY A 31 -2.13 -16.20 11.98
CA GLY A 31 -2.47 -14.79 11.88
C GLY A 31 -1.20 -13.95 11.94
N CYS A 32 -0.33 -14.04 10.92
CA CYS A 32 0.46 -12.89 10.53
C CYS A 32 -0.57 -11.82 10.17
N SER A 33 -0.98 -11.04 11.16
CA SER A 33 -1.46 -9.70 10.92
C SER A 33 -0.26 -8.98 10.31
N GLU A 34 -0.09 -9.08 9.00
CA GLU A 34 0.44 -7.95 8.26
C GLU A 34 -0.34 -6.76 8.80
N GLU A 35 0.36 -5.86 9.51
CA GLU A 35 -0.23 -4.60 9.91
C GLU A 35 -0.89 -4.03 8.67
N VAL A 36 -2.23 -4.08 8.64
CA VAL A 36 -2.98 -3.47 7.56
C VAL A 36 -2.52 -2.02 7.61
N PRO A 37 -1.79 -1.52 6.59
CA PRO A 37 -1.28 -0.17 6.62
C PRO A 37 -2.50 0.72 6.89
N GLN A 38 -2.42 1.52 7.94
CA GLN A 38 -3.51 2.44 8.30
C GLN A 38 -3.92 3.16 7.03
N THR A 39 -5.13 2.89 6.55
CA THR A 39 -5.61 3.45 5.30
C THR A 39 -5.79 4.94 5.54
N ILE A 40 -4.90 5.75 4.98
CA ILE A 40 -4.99 7.20 5.15
C ILE A 40 -6.23 7.62 4.37
N GLN A 41 -7.20 8.21 5.04
CA GLN A 41 -8.38 8.72 4.36
C GLN A 41 -8.09 10.14 3.87
N TRP A 42 -7.76 10.27 2.59
CA TRP A 42 -7.74 11.57 1.92
C TRP A 42 -9.16 11.99 1.56
N HIS A 43 -9.52 13.21 1.92
CA HIS A 43 -10.80 13.83 1.61
C HIS A 43 -10.67 14.87 0.49
N ASN A 44 -9.46 15.39 0.27
CA ASN A 44 -9.17 16.42 -0.73
C ASN A 44 -7.68 16.40 -1.13
N ALA A 45 -7.33 17.25 -2.10
CA ALA A 45 -5.96 17.40 -2.59
C ALA A 45 -4.93 17.80 -1.52
N TYR A 46 -5.31 18.60 -0.52
CA TYR A 46 -4.40 19.06 0.54
C TYR A 46 -3.96 17.92 1.45
N ASP A 47 -4.80 16.90 1.64
CA ASP A 47 -4.42 15.72 2.41
C ASP A 47 -3.28 14.94 1.72
N ILE A 48 -3.36 14.82 0.39
CA ILE A 48 -2.30 14.23 -0.44
C ILE A 48 -1.03 15.08 -0.36
N GLU A 49 -1.15 16.39 -0.56
CA GLU A 49 -0.01 17.31 -0.51
C GLU A 49 0.71 17.25 0.82
N ARG A 50 -0.05 17.25 1.92
CA ARG A 50 0.48 17.13 3.28
C ARG A 50 1.19 15.80 3.48
N GLU A 51 0.61 14.70 3.03
CA GLU A 51 1.25 13.39 3.17
C GLU A 51 2.56 13.30 2.39
N LEU A 52 2.57 13.75 1.13
CA LEU A 52 3.79 13.79 0.33
C LEU A 52 4.84 14.71 0.96
N HIS A 53 4.42 15.85 1.52
CA HIS A 53 5.33 16.76 2.22
C HIS A 53 5.98 16.09 3.43
N LEU A 54 5.19 15.43 4.29
CA LEU A 54 5.69 14.69 5.45
C LEU A 54 6.58 13.51 5.02
N LEU A 55 6.21 12.82 3.95
CA LEU A 55 6.96 11.69 3.43
C LEU A 55 8.33 12.11 2.88
N GLY A 56 8.40 13.27 2.23
CA GLY A 56 9.66 13.85 1.76
C GLY A 56 10.59 14.31 2.89
N GLN A 57 10.10 14.42 4.12
CA GLN A 57 10.90 14.70 5.32
C GLN A 57 11.36 13.43 6.04
N GLN A 58 10.88 12.24 5.65
CA GLN A 58 11.29 11.00 6.28
C GLN A 58 12.77 10.73 5.99
N ASP A 59 13.49 10.26 6.99
CA ASP A 59 14.93 10.02 6.88
C ASP A 59 15.26 8.63 6.34
N ASP A 60 14.43 7.62 6.65
CA ASP A 60 14.61 6.26 6.15
C ASP A 60 14.00 6.08 4.74
N PRO A 61 14.82 5.88 3.70
CA PRO A 61 14.34 5.69 2.34
C PRO A 61 13.57 4.38 2.13
N ARG A 62 13.80 3.35 2.95
CA ARG A 62 13.04 2.10 2.90
C ARG A 62 11.62 2.30 3.39
N GLU A 63 11.44 3.11 4.43
CA GLU A 63 10.11 3.50 4.90
C GLU A 63 9.40 4.35 3.85
N ILE A 64 10.10 5.28 3.19
CA ILE A 64 9.53 6.05 2.08
C ILE A 64 9.07 5.10 0.97
N TYR A 65 9.93 4.17 0.56
CA TYR A 65 9.64 3.21 -0.50
C TYR A 65 8.37 2.38 -0.19
N LYS A 66 8.29 1.81 1.03
CA LYS A 66 7.12 1.03 1.47
C LYS A 66 5.85 1.89 1.50
N LYS A 67 5.94 3.13 1.98
CA LYS A 67 4.80 4.06 1.97
C LYS A 67 4.38 4.44 0.56
N LEU A 68 5.29 4.67 -0.37
CA LEU A 68 4.98 4.94 -1.78
C LEU A 68 4.21 3.78 -2.45
N GLN A 69 4.54 2.53 -2.12
CA GLN A 69 3.76 1.37 -2.56
C GLN A 69 2.32 1.41 -2.03
N GLY A 70 2.14 1.75 -0.76
CA GLY A 70 0.82 1.94 -0.15
C GLY A 70 0.03 3.09 -0.80
N ILE A 71 0.67 4.25 -0.97
CA ILE A 71 0.09 5.44 -1.63
C ILE A 71 -0.40 5.11 -3.04
N LYS A 72 0.37 4.33 -3.82
CA LYS A 72 -0.03 3.88 -5.17
C LYS A 72 -1.34 3.08 -5.13
N GLN A 73 -1.44 2.14 -4.20
CA GLN A 73 -2.62 1.29 -4.03
C GLN A 73 -3.82 2.14 -3.57
N GLN A 74 -3.61 3.01 -2.59
CA GLN A 74 -4.64 3.89 -2.04
C GLN A 74 -5.18 4.87 -3.08
N ALA A 75 -4.31 5.51 -3.86
CA ALA A 75 -4.73 6.42 -4.93
C ALA A 75 -5.60 5.70 -5.98
N SER A 76 -5.23 4.46 -6.33
CA SER A 76 -6.01 3.63 -7.25
C SER A 76 -7.39 3.27 -6.70
N LEU A 77 -7.45 2.90 -5.41
CA LEU A 77 -8.70 2.58 -4.72
C LEU A 77 -9.64 3.79 -4.65
N GLN A 78 -9.13 4.95 -4.24
CA GLN A 78 -9.92 6.17 -4.14
C GLN A 78 -10.46 6.63 -5.50
N LEU A 79 -9.66 6.53 -6.57
CA LEU A 79 -10.13 6.81 -7.93
C LEU A 79 -11.29 5.89 -8.34
N SER A 80 -11.25 4.60 -7.96
CA SER A 80 -12.37 3.68 -8.22
C SER A 80 -13.62 4.09 -7.45
N GLN A 81 -13.48 4.38 -6.16
CA GLN A 81 -14.59 4.82 -5.29
C GLN A 81 -15.22 6.13 -5.76
N MET A 82 -14.42 7.09 -6.25
CA MET A 82 -14.93 8.34 -6.82
C MET A 82 -15.75 8.09 -8.10
N ARG A 83 -15.31 7.13 -8.94
CA ARG A 83 -16.05 6.72 -10.14
C ARG A 83 -17.41 6.11 -9.79
N GLU A 84 -17.45 5.25 -8.78
CA GLU A 84 -18.67 4.55 -8.36
C GLU A 84 -19.67 5.46 -7.62
N SER A 85 -19.17 6.34 -6.76
CA SER A 85 -20.00 7.26 -5.96
C SER A 85 -20.51 8.48 -6.74
N GLY A 86 -19.94 8.75 -7.93
CA GLY A 86 -20.25 9.96 -8.70
C GLY A 86 -19.74 11.25 -8.02
N HIS A 87 -18.84 11.14 -7.04
CA HIS A 87 -18.27 12.31 -6.37
C HIS A 87 -17.34 13.07 -7.32
N HIS A 88 -17.49 14.40 -7.38
CA HIS A 88 -16.76 15.27 -8.29
C HIS A 88 -16.05 16.39 -7.52
N ASP A 89 -14.83 16.09 -7.06
CA ASP A 89 -13.82 17.09 -6.78
C ASP A 89 -12.76 17.01 -7.91
N PRO A 90 -12.77 17.97 -8.86
CA PRO A 90 -11.85 17.96 -10.00
C PRO A 90 -10.38 18.03 -9.59
N LEU A 91 -10.06 18.86 -8.58
CA LEU A 91 -8.67 19.08 -8.15
C LEU A 91 -8.14 17.84 -7.43
N PHE A 92 -8.96 17.25 -6.56
CA PHE A 92 -8.59 16.02 -5.86
C PHE A 92 -8.40 14.86 -6.82
N ARG A 93 -9.31 14.69 -7.78
CA ARG A 93 -9.19 13.66 -8.83
C ARG A 93 -7.92 13.85 -9.67
N GLU A 94 -7.64 15.07 -10.10
CA GLU A 94 -6.45 15.38 -10.89
C GLU A 94 -5.16 15.05 -10.13
N TRP A 95 -5.12 15.35 -8.82
CA TRP A 95 -4.01 14.99 -7.95
C TRP A 95 -3.84 13.47 -7.83
N LEU A 96 -4.93 12.74 -7.61
CA LEU A 96 -4.92 11.27 -7.54
C LEU A 96 -4.45 10.63 -8.86
N GLU A 97 -4.95 11.10 -10.00
CA GLU A 97 -4.52 10.62 -11.32
C GLU A 97 -3.03 10.89 -11.56
N SER A 98 -2.57 12.12 -11.28
CA SER A 98 -1.16 12.53 -11.40
C SER A 98 -0.24 11.66 -10.55
N LEU A 99 -0.63 11.42 -9.30
CA LEU A 99 0.11 10.59 -8.35
C LEU A 99 0.12 9.13 -8.79
N ARG A 100 -1.03 8.58 -9.20
CA ARG A 100 -1.13 7.21 -9.72
C ARG A 100 -0.21 6.99 -10.90
N ILE A 101 -0.18 7.90 -11.87
CA ILE A 101 0.68 7.80 -13.06
C ILE A 101 2.15 7.83 -12.64
N SER A 102 2.55 8.82 -11.84
CA SER A 102 3.92 8.94 -11.32
C SER A 102 4.39 7.66 -10.65
N LEU A 103 3.57 7.08 -9.77
CA LEU A 103 3.91 5.84 -9.04
C LEU A 103 3.73 4.57 -9.88
N SER A 104 3.04 4.63 -11.01
CA SER A 104 2.92 3.51 -11.94
C SER A 104 4.20 3.31 -12.74
N LEU A 105 4.88 4.40 -13.08
CA LEU A 105 6.16 4.38 -13.78
C LEU A 105 7.37 4.31 -12.84
N ALA A 106 7.21 4.71 -11.57
CA ALA A 106 8.25 4.56 -10.56
C ALA A 106 8.65 3.09 -10.34
N PRO A 107 9.94 2.79 -10.04
CA PRO A 107 10.46 1.44 -9.85
C PRO A 107 10.07 0.83 -8.49
N LEU A 108 8.78 0.62 -8.28
CA LEU A 108 8.15 0.15 -7.02
C LEU A 108 7.86 -1.36 -7.01
N TYR A 109 8.64 -2.18 -7.72
CA TYR A 109 8.34 -3.60 -8.03
C TYR A 109 9.17 -4.64 -7.26
N GLY A 110 9.90 -4.26 -6.20
CA GLY A 110 10.71 -5.21 -5.41
C GLY A 110 11.18 -4.66 -4.07
N ASP A 111 12.21 -5.27 -3.50
CA ASP A 111 12.76 -4.87 -2.18
C ASP A 111 13.99 -3.95 -2.30
N THR A 112 14.39 -3.63 -3.54
CA THR A 112 15.58 -2.84 -3.85
C THR A 112 15.19 -1.46 -4.36
N ILE A 113 15.80 -0.43 -3.78
CA ILE A 113 15.65 0.95 -4.24
C ILE A 113 16.59 1.19 -5.41
N GLU A 114 16.04 1.48 -6.58
CA GLU A 114 16.80 1.83 -7.78
C GLU A 114 17.51 3.19 -7.65
N THR A 115 18.49 3.44 -8.51
CA THR A 115 19.28 4.68 -8.55
C THR A 115 18.47 5.90 -9.01
N CYS A 116 18.87 7.10 -8.58
CA CYS A 116 18.10 8.32 -8.86
C CYS A 116 17.88 8.65 -10.34
N ASN A 117 18.76 8.21 -11.24
CA ASN A 117 18.55 8.34 -12.69
C ASN A 117 17.34 7.52 -13.18
N VAL A 118 17.12 6.32 -12.64
CA VAL A 118 15.95 5.49 -12.99
C VAL A 118 14.66 6.16 -12.51
N TRP A 119 14.67 6.67 -11.29
CA TRP A 119 13.55 7.44 -10.72
C TRP A 119 13.29 8.76 -11.47
N GLN A 120 14.35 9.46 -11.88
CA GLN A 120 14.26 10.67 -12.69
C GLN A 120 13.57 10.39 -14.02
N HIS A 121 14.05 9.39 -14.77
CA HIS A 121 13.47 9.05 -16.06
C HIS A 121 12.00 8.64 -15.95
N ALA A 122 11.64 7.84 -14.94
CA ALA A 122 10.25 7.49 -14.67
C ALA A 122 9.36 8.73 -14.43
N MET A 123 9.88 9.73 -13.74
CA MET A 123 9.15 10.98 -13.49
C MET A 123 9.05 11.86 -14.72
N GLU A 124 10.13 12.01 -15.48
CA GLU A 124 10.10 12.78 -16.72
C GLU A 124 9.13 12.16 -17.73
N GLU A 125 9.05 10.82 -17.77
CA GLU A 125 8.05 10.10 -18.56
C GLU A 125 6.62 10.32 -18.04
N ALA A 126 6.41 10.24 -16.72
CA ALA A 126 5.09 10.46 -16.10
C ALA A 126 4.52 11.86 -16.35
N TRP A 127 5.38 12.87 -16.38
CA TRP A 127 4.99 14.27 -16.52
C TRP A 127 5.19 14.83 -17.93
N GLY A 128 5.85 14.08 -18.82
CA GLY A 128 6.09 14.46 -20.22
C GLY A 128 7.06 15.62 -20.41
N VAL A 129 7.82 15.99 -19.38
CA VAL A 129 8.76 17.12 -19.36
C VAL A 129 9.99 16.78 -18.53
N GLU A 130 11.09 17.49 -18.78
CA GLU A 130 12.32 17.35 -17.97
C GLU A 130 12.12 17.87 -16.55
N THR A 131 12.90 17.33 -15.59
CA THR A 131 12.85 17.73 -14.16
C THR A 131 12.98 19.23 -13.92
N VAL A 132 13.76 19.94 -14.74
CA VAL A 132 13.95 21.40 -14.65
C VAL A 132 12.69 22.20 -14.98
N GLN A 133 11.73 21.57 -15.67
CA GLN A 133 10.46 22.16 -16.11
C GLN A 133 9.27 21.74 -15.25
N PHE A 134 9.51 20.96 -14.18
CA PHE A 134 8.45 20.53 -13.27
C PHE A 134 7.72 21.72 -12.67
N ASN A 135 6.39 21.69 -12.73
CA ASN A 135 5.55 22.62 -11.99
C ASN A 135 5.60 22.30 -10.47
N GLU A 136 4.95 23.10 -9.63
CA GLU A 136 4.99 22.91 -8.17
C GLU A 136 4.44 21.55 -7.72
N ARG A 137 3.47 20.99 -8.44
CA ARG A 137 2.89 19.67 -8.18
C ARG A 137 3.91 18.56 -8.45
N ALA A 138 4.51 18.58 -9.64
CA ALA A 138 5.54 17.63 -10.05
C ALA A 138 6.77 17.74 -9.14
N LYS A 139 7.16 18.96 -8.74
CA LYS A 139 8.23 19.19 -7.76
C LYS A 139 7.94 18.54 -6.41
N LEU A 140 6.71 18.58 -5.92
CA LEU A 140 6.36 17.95 -4.65
C LEU A 140 6.53 16.43 -4.72
N VAL A 141 5.99 15.79 -5.75
CA VAL A 141 6.17 14.34 -5.98
C VAL A 141 7.65 14.02 -6.16
N TRP A 142 8.37 14.82 -6.94
CA TRP A 142 9.79 14.64 -7.21
C TRP A 142 10.65 14.68 -5.94
N ARG A 143 10.37 15.59 -5.00
CA ARG A 143 11.10 15.64 -3.71
C ARG A 143 11.02 14.32 -2.95
N VAL A 144 9.86 13.68 -2.94
CA VAL A 144 9.68 12.37 -2.28
C VAL A 144 10.47 11.29 -2.99
N MET A 145 10.46 11.29 -4.32
CA MET A 145 11.22 10.31 -5.12
C MET A 145 12.74 10.48 -4.95
N VAL A 146 13.22 11.72 -4.92
CA VAL A 146 14.61 12.05 -4.61
C VAL A 146 14.99 11.58 -3.21
N ALA A 147 14.15 11.82 -2.20
CA ALA A 147 14.38 11.32 -0.85
C ALA A 147 14.45 9.78 -0.79
N THR A 148 13.68 9.10 -1.65
CA THR A 148 13.72 7.64 -1.78
C THR A 148 15.04 7.15 -2.38
N CYS A 149 15.46 7.70 -3.51
CA CYS A 149 16.62 7.19 -4.25
C CYS A 149 17.98 7.70 -3.71
N ASN A 150 18.02 8.86 -3.05
CA ASN A 150 19.25 9.42 -2.45
C ASN A 150 19.73 8.67 -1.19
N ALA A 151 19.04 7.59 -0.81
CA ALA A 151 19.44 6.63 0.22
C ALA A 151 20.92 6.27 0.19
N ARG A 152 21.47 6.07 -1.02
CA ARG A 152 22.88 5.70 -1.22
C ARG A 152 23.88 6.76 -0.78
N VAL A 153 23.48 8.02 -0.66
CA VAL A 153 24.38 9.13 -0.32
C VAL A 153 24.50 9.32 1.19
N ARG A 154 23.51 8.87 1.98
CA ARG A 154 23.49 9.04 3.45
C ARG A 154 24.01 7.82 4.23
N SER A 155 24.28 6.70 3.55
CA SER A 155 24.73 5.45 4.17
C SER A 155 26.25 5.20 4.05
N VAL A 156 27.06 6.24 3.81
CA VAL A 156 28.52 6.16 3.67
C VAL A 156 29.20 7.05 4.71
#